data_AF-A0A7X8E3W9-F1
#
_entry.id   AF-A0A7X8E3W9-F1
#
_cell.length_a   1.000
_cell.length_b   1.000
_cell.length_c   1.000
_cell.angle_alpha   90.00
_cell.angle_beta   90.00
_cell.angle_gamma   90.00
#
_symmetry.space_group_name_H-M   'P 1'
#
loop_
_entity.id
_entity.type
_entity.pdbx_description
1 polymer ?
#
loop_
_entity_poly.entity_id
_entity_poly.type
_entity_poly.pdbx_seq_one_letter_code
_entity_poly.pdbx_strand_id
1 'polypeptide(L)'
;IVLTSVLKVMHLNVERQLEAIANGSFVGKNELLGADSDSVSYVKDEGRHQLSDETIAKLDEALEGLKDGSIVPPSNFSEETVESFPGL
;
A
#
# COMPACT_ATOMS: atom_id res chain seq x y z
N ILE A 1 -11.48 2.27 -19.84
CA ILE A 1 -10.02 2.52 -19.86
C ILE A 1 -9.51 2.20 -18.47
N VAL A 2 -8.38 1.49 -18.34
CA VAL A 2 -7.73 1.22 -17.04
C VAL A 2 -6.48 2.08 -16.99
N LEU A 3 -6.42 3.03 -16.06
CA LEU A 3 -5.28 3.96 -15.92
C LEU A 3 -4.13 3.30 -15.16
N THR A 4 -4.45 2.62 -14.06
CA THR A 4 -3.55 1.80 -13.25
C THR A 4 -4.40 0.83 -12.43
N SER A 5 -3.79 -0.01 -11.61
CA SER A 5 -4.45 -0.87 -10.63
C SER A 5 -3.73 -0.73 -9.29
N VAL A 6 -4.51 -0.61 -8.22
CA VAL A 6 -3.98 -0.75 -6.86
C VAL A 6 -3.72 -2.22 -6.57
N LEU A 7 -2.65 -2.50 -5.83
CA LEU A 7 -2.14 -3.83 -5.58
C LEU A 7 -2.30 -4.19 -4.11
N LYS A 8 -2.82 -5.39 -3.86
CA LYS A 8 -2.61 -6.11 -2.61
C LYS A 8 -1.44 -7.06 -2.83
N VAL A 9 -0.28 -6.76 -2.25
CA VAL A 9 1.01 -7.43 -2.52
C VAL A 9 1.11 -8.76 -1.75
N MET A 10 0.16 -9.66 -2.03
CA MET A 10 0.03 -10.91 -1.26
C MET A 10 1.15 -11.90 -1.53
N HIS A 11 1.83 -11.83 -2.68
CA HIS A 11 2.94 -12.73 -2.99
C HIS A 11 4.09 -12.56 -1.98
N LEU A 12 4.48 -11.30 -1.71
CA LEU A 12 5.49 -10.95 -0.72
C LEU A 12 5.08 -11.42 0.69
N ASN A 13 3.82 -11.22 1.06
CA ASN A 13 3.33 -11.63 2.37
C ASN A 13 3.29 -13.15 2.53
N VAL A 14 2.89 -13.88 1.50
CA VAL A 14 2.92 -15.36 1.50
C VAL A 14 4.36 -15.85 1.57
N GLU A 15 5.27 -15.29 0.79
CA GLU A 15 6.70 -15.64 0.79
C GLU A 15 7.31 -15.47 2.18
N ARG A 16 7.11 -14.31 2.81
CA ARG A 16 7.57 -14.04 4.20
C ARG A 16 7.06 -15.08 5.21
N GLN A 17 5.80 -15.52 5.09
CA GLN A 17 5.27 -16.57 5.97
C GLN A 17 5.87 -17.95 5.67
N LEU A 18 6.07 -18.29 4.40
CA LEU A 18 6.71 -19.54 3.99
C LEU A 18 8.16 -19.61 4.48
N GLU A 19 8.91 -18.52 4.40
CA GLU A 19 10.27 -18.41 4.96
C GLU A 19 10.29 -18.60 6.48
N ALA A 20 9.36 -17.94 7.20
CA ALA A 20 9.22 -18.09 8.65
C ALA A 20 8.86 -19.53 9.07
N ILE A 21 8.07 -20.24 8.26
CA ILE A 21 7.78 -21.65 8.49
C ILE A 21 9.04 -22.48 8.24
N ALA A 22 9.74 -22.24 7.12
CA ALA A 22 10.91 -23.01 6.74
C ALA A 22 12.07 -22.89 7.74
N ASN A 23 12.27 -21.72 8.34
CA ASN A 23 13.31 -21.47 9.33
C ASN A 23 12.88 -21.75 10.79
N GLY A 24 11.63 -22.17 11.01
CA GLY A 24 11.08 -22.49 12.33
C GLY A 24 10.72 -21.29 13.21
N SER A 25 10.71 -20.06 12.67
CA SER A 25 10.37 -18.84 13.40
C SER A 25 8.91 -18.41 13.28
N PHE A 26 8.06 -19.22 12.65
CA PHE A 26 6.65 -18.87 12.44
C PHE A 26 5.90 -18.66 13.77
N VAL A 27 5.16 -17.56 13.85
CA VAL A 27 4.26 -17.24 14.96
C VAL A 27 2.92 -16.80 14.38
N GLY A 28 1.84 -17.47 14.79
CA GLY A 28 0.49 -17.08 14.41
C GLY A 28 0.12 -15.71 15.02
N LYS A 29 -0.42 -14.81 14.20
CA LYS A 29 -0.80 -13.46 14.60
C LYS A 29 -2.00 -12.96 13.81
N ASN A 30 -2.74 -12.02 14.40
CA ASN A 30 -3.69 -11.18 13.70
C ASN A 30 -3.00 -9.85 13.42
N GLU A 31 -2.69 -9.58 12.16
CA GLU A 31 -1.94 -8.38 11.76
C GLU A 31 -2.69 -7.57 10.71
N LEU A 32 -2.53 -6.25 10.78
CA LEU A 32 -2.96 -5.34 9.73
C LEU A 32 -1.79 -5.08 8.80
N LEU A 33 -1.99 -5.30 7.50
CA LEU A 33 -0.96 -5.19 6.48
C LEU A 33 -1.26 -3.99 5.58
N GLY A 34 -0.61 -2.87 5.87
CA GLY A 34 -0.78 -1.59 5.17
C GLY A 34 0.43 -1.21 4.31
N ALA A 35 0.52 0.08 3.98
CA ALA A 35 1.62 0.65 3.19
C ALA A 35 2.96 0.52 3.93
N ASP A 36 2.94 0.76 5.25
CA ASP A 36 4.03 0.59 6.21
C ASP A 36 4.72 -0.79 6.19
N SER A 37 4.03 -1.81 5.67
CA SER A 37 4.54 -3.19 5.54
C SER A 37 4.88 -3.61 4.10
N ASP A 38 4.85 -2.66 3.15
CA ASP A 38 4.94 -2.90 1.70
C ASP A 38 3.85 -3.86 1.16
N SER A 39 2.71 -3.95 1.85
CA SER A 39 1.62 -4.87 1.50
C SER A 39 0.60 -4.29 0.52
N VAL A 40 0.68 -2.99 0.25
CA VAL A 40 -0.12 -2.29 -0.74
C VAL A 40 0.75 -1.43 -1.63
N SER A 41 0.36 -1.31 -2.90
CA SER A 41 1.05 -0.46 -3.87
C SER A 41 0.12 -0.17 -5.06
N TYR A 42 0.67 0.30 -6.17
CA TYR A 42 -0.05 0.46 -7.44
C TYR A 42 0.88 0.10 -8.61
N VAL A 43 0.29 -0.22 -9.76
CA VAL A 43 1.06 -0.58 -10.96
C VAL A 43 1.66 0.68 -11.59
N LYS A 44 2.99 0.75 -11.60
CA LYS A 44 3.77 1.80 -12.26
C LYS A 44 4.88 1.28 -13.17
N ASP A 45 4.88 -0.02 -13.45
CA ASP A 45 5.80 -0.62 -14.42
C ASP A 45 5.45 -0.13 -15.83
N GLU A 46 6.46 0.30 -16.59
CA GLU A 46 6.29 0.76 -17.97
C GLU A 46 5.50 -0.26 -18.82
N GLY A 47 4.54 0.24 -19.59
CA GLY A 47 3.64 -0.59 -20.41
C GLY A 47 2.51 -1.30 -19.64
N ARG A 48 2.41 -1.11 -18.31
CA ARG A 48 1.35 -1.70 -17.47
C ARG A 48 0.39 -0.67 -16.85
N HIS A 49 0.58 0.61 -17.17
CA HIS A 49 -0.30 1.73 -16.79
C HIS A 49 -0.41 2.75 -17.94
N GLN A 50 -1.30 3.74 -17.78
CA GLN A 50 -1.49 4.87 -18.71
C GLN A 50 -1.28 6.24 -18.03
N LEU A 51 -0.66 6.26 -16.86
CA LEU A 51 -0.32 7.48 -16.11
C LEU A 51 0.86 8.24 -16.71
N SER A 52 0.86 9.58 -16.55
CA SER A 52 2.03 10.42 -16.83
C SER A 52 3.08 10.32 -15.71
N ASP A 53 4.33 10.66 -16.03
CA ASP A 53 5.43 10.71 -15.06
C ASP A 53 5.11 11.62 -13.86
N GLU A 54 4.48 12.77 -14.12
CA GLU A 54 4.03 13.69 -13.08
C GLU A 54 3.02 13.04 -12.12
N THR A 55 2.07 12.27 -12.67
CA THR A 55 1.07 11.56 -11.86
C THR A 55 1.72 10.48 -11.00
N ILE A 56 2.68 9.73 -11.57
CA ILE A 56 3.44 8.71 -10.84
C ILE A 56 4.21 9.34 -9.69
N ALA A 57 4.89 10.46 -9.94
CA ALA A 57 5.64 11.18 -8.90
C ALA A 57 4.75 11.62 -7.73
N LYS A 58 3.53 12.11 -8.02
CA LYS A 58 2.57 12.50 -6.97
C LYS A 58 1.98 11.32 -6.20
N LEU A 59 1.71 10.21 -6.89
CA LEU A 59 1.26 8.99 -6.22
C LEU A 59 2.37 8.37 -5.36
N ASP A 60 3.62 8.46 -5.78
CA ASP A 60 4.77 8.01 -4.98
C ASP A 60 4.97 8.87 -3.73
N GLU A 61 4.86 10.20 -3.85
CA GLU A 61 4.88 11.14 -2.70
C GLU A 61 3.77 10.79 -1.69
N ALA A 62 2.55 10.57 -2.15
CA ALA A 62 1.43 10.18 -1.28
C ALA A 62 1.62 8.79 -0.65
N LEU A 63 2.16 7.81 -1.40
CA LEU A 63 2.41 6.46 -0.88
C LEU A 63 3.48 6.46 0.20
N GLU A 64 4.54 7.26 0.06
CA GLU A 64 5.55 7.43 1.12
C GLU A 64 4.94 8.12 2.35
N GLY A 65 4.07 9.12 2.17
CA GLY A 65 3.32 9.71 3.28
C GLY A 65 2.39 8.72 4.01
N LEU A 66 1.82 7.75 3.29
CA LEU A 66 1.07 6.64 3.90
C LEU A 66 1.97 5.66 4.67
N LYS A 67 3.19 5.43 4.17
CA LYS A 67 4.17 4.52 4.80
C LYS A 67 4.72 5.08 6.10
N ASP A 68 5.04 6.37 6.12
CA ASP A 68 5.59 7.03 7.32
C ASP A 68 4.52 7.52 8.30
N GLY A 69 3.24 7.46 7.90
CA GLY A 69 2.09 7.82 8.72
C GLY A 69 1.83 9.33 8.79
N SER A 70 2.52 10.15 7.99
CA SER A 70 2.23 11.58 7.85
C SER A 70 0.87 11.81 7.17
N ILE A 71 0.47 10.91 6.26
CA ILE A 71 -0.87 10.86 5.66
C ILE A 71 -1.67 9.71 6.29
N VAL A 72 -2.83 10.02 6.85
CA VAL A 72 -3.74 9.02 7.44
C VAL A 72 -5.11 9.10 6.79
N PRO A 73 -5.48 8.17 5.91
CA PRO A 73 -6.81 8.14 5.34
C PRO A 73 -7.85 7.85 6.43
N PRO A 74 -9.04 8.48 6.37
CA PRO A 74 -10.15 8.19 7.23
C PRO A 74 -10.62 6.75 7.00
N SER A 75 -11.17 6.17 8.06
CA SER A 75 -11.77 4.85 7.99
C SER A 75 -12.97 4.85 7.05
N ASN A 76 -13.20 3.75 6.36
CA ASN A 76 -14.43 3.56 5.58
C ASN A 76 -15.71 3.56 6.46
N PHE A 77 -15.55 3.56 7.79
CA PHE A 77 -16.62 3.67 8.78
C PHE A 77 -16.65 5.03 9.50
N SER A 78 -15.76 5.96 9.20
CA SER A 78 -15.79 7.31 9.79
C SER A 78 -16.67 8.27 8.99
N GLU A 79 -17.19 9.30 9.67
CA GLU A 79 -17.90 10.41 9.03
C GLU A 79 -16.96 11.49 8.46
N GLU A 80 -15.65 11.34 8.70
CA GLU A 80 -14.60 12.20 8.16
C GLU A 80 -14.51 12.08 6.63
N THR A 81 -14.30 13.22 5.96
CA THR A 81 -14.27 13.31 4.50
C THR A 81 -12.86 13.59 4.00
N VAL A 82 -12.67 13.61 2.67
CA VAL A 82 -11.38 13.97 2.05
C VAL A 82 -10.86 15.35 2.43
N GLU A 83 -11.75 16.24 2.86
CA GLU A 83 -11.40 17.59 3.30
C GLU A 83 -10.74 17.62 4.69
N SER A 84 -10.75 16.50 5.43
CA SER A 84 -10.20 16.40 6.79
C SER A 84 -9.06 15.38 6.91
N PHE A 85 -8.42 14.99 5.80
CA PHE A 85 -7.29 14.04 5.85
C PHE A 85 -6.11 14.67 6.59
N PRO A 86 -5.66 14.08 7.72
CA PRO A 86 -4.38 14.45 8.30
C PRO A 86 -3.26 14.21 7.28
N GLY A 87 -2.45 15.24 7.01
CA GLY A 87 -1.27 15.15 6.15
C GLY A 87 -1.41 15.63 4.71
N LEU A 88 -2.62 16.05 4.28
CA LEU A 88 -2.91 16.61 2.95
C LEU A 88 -3.33 18.08 3.03
#